data_AF-A0A1D8P700-F1
#
_entry.id   AF-A0A1D8P700-F1
#
_cell.length_a   1.000
_cell.length_b   1.000
_cell.length_c   1.000
_cell.angle_alpha   90.00
_cell.angle_beta   90.00
_cell.angle_gamma   90.00
#
_symmetry.space_group_name_H-M   'P 1'
#
loop_
_entity.id
_entity.type
_entity.pdbx_description
1 polymer ?
#
loop_
_entity_poly.entity_id
_entity_poly.type
_entity_poly.pdbx_seq_one_letter_code
_entity_poly.pdbx_strand_id
1 'polypeptide(L)'
;MKKIVLFINLLITVSISSQNYQTVEEVNDACAQLGFAGNEDAEITVDNILDKIGLFRNFIIQECPNINNAVAKNIDVGSGYKERYILYDSNFFEKIDTKAGNDWAATSVLAHEIGHHLNGHSLNDEGSNHKFELEADEFSGFVLARMGASLSDSQSAINTLRYEKATHTHPAKLDRLNAIEKGWNRGNGKTIEVKKIEEEVINEITEDIVVEDENNEEEVVEELIVDDDITEIGGVTPQQVFANYIEAIGGQEKVVGLKTMKQKLNFTSKTTVDENEIESDMKMELTFLTPNKYISEIELNGTNTYTLMLDGKSYIKEKPNKKWKFQSFNKSVEKQGNFIPEYSLLVSNPEVKLLGVKVINGERCFAVQMPVKNIANNTKDAKILITSSSIHYYNVKSGLLKFNKTATISEIDFINNTEYLKDSKTSSNIFNIYSDYRPVNGVLLPFYIEMEMHSDSYNSTSILKYEEIIANLTVDKEDFKVVD
;
A
#
# COMPACT_ATOMS: atom_id res chain seq x y z
N MET A 1 10.78 67.35 40.00
CA MET A 1 10.02 66.08 39.91
C MET A 1 9.78 65.77 38.43
N LYS A 2 10.61 64.93 37.81
CA LYS A 2 10.47 64.52 36.40
C LYS A 2 9.90 63.10 36.39
N LYS A 3 8.74 62.91 35.76
CA LYS A 3 8.10 61.60 35.57
C LYS A 3 8.90 60.79 34.55
N ILE A 4 9.40 59.63 34.96
CA ILE A 4 9.97 58.61 34.08
C ILE A 4 8.78 57.77 33.58
N VAL A 5 8.52 57.81 32.28
CA VAL A 5 7.58 56.89 31.62
C VAL A 5 8.41 55.69 31.17
N LEU A 6 8.20 54.55 31.82
CA LEU A 6 8.83 53.28 31.51
C LEU A 6 8.04 52.62 30.37
N PHE A 7 8.61 52.60 29.17
CA PHE A 7 8.06 51.85 28.03
C PHE A 7 8.45 50.37 28.19
N ILE A 8 7.51 49.54 28.64
CA ILE A 8 7.67 48.09 28.67
C ILE A 8 7.38 47.58 27.25
N ASN A 9 8.45 47.27 26.50
CA ASN A 9 8.33 46.50 25.26
C ASN A 9 8.02 45.05 25.64
N LEU A 10 6.74 44.68 25.50
CA LEU A 10 6.28 43.30 25.56
C LEU A 10 6.66 42.64 24.22
N LEU A 11 7.84 42.02 24.17
CA LEU A 11 8.22 41.08 23.11
C LEU A 11 7.37 39.83 23.27
N ILE A 12 6.22 39.80 22.59
CA ILE A 12 5.44 38.58 22.40
C ILE A 12 6.17 37.74 21.35
N THR A 13 6.96 36.76 21.80
CA THR A 13 7.45 35.70 20.93
C THR A 13 6.28 34.80 20.56
N VAL A 14 5.68 35.06 19.40
CA VAL A 14 4.73 34.13 18.78
C VAL A 14 5.54 32.95 18.26
N SER A 15 5.45 31.80 18.93
CA SER A 15 5.96 30.53 18.41
C SER A 15 5.22 30.21 17.10
N ILE A 16 5.99 30.04 16.03
CA ILE A 16 5.47 29.84 14.67
C ILE A 16 5.28 28.35 14.45
N SER A 17 4.04 27.92 14.21
CA SER A 17 3.73 26.56 13.74
C SER A 17 4.04 26.44 12.25
N SER A 18 5.17 25.82 11.96
CA SER A 18 5.45 25.02 10.76
C SER A 18 5.42 23.57 11.21
N GLN A 19 5.05 22.61 10.35
CA GLN A 19 5.41 21.22 10.61
C GLN A 19 6.93 21.21 10.81
N ASN A 20 7.37 20.72 11.97
CA ASN A 20 8.78 20.51 12.27
C ASN A 20 9.00 19.01 12.25
N TYR A 21 10.08 18.57 11.60
CA TYR A 21 10.49 17.18 11.66
C TYR A 21 10.70 16.76 13.11
N GLN A 22 10.00 15.70 13.54
CA GLN A 22 10.06 15.16 14.90
C GLN A 22 10.44 13.69 14.87
N THR A 23 11.47 13.34 15.62
CA THR A 23 11.98 11.97 15.71
C THR A 23 10.98 11.03 16.38
N VAL A 24 11.15 9.72 16.16
CA VAL A 24 10.31 8.68 16.78
C VAL A 24 10.35 8.76 18.30
N GLU A 25 11.52 9.00 18.88
CA GLU A 25 11.71 9.14 20.34
C GLU A 25 10.96 10.35 20.90
N GLU A 26 11.07 11.53 20.25
CA GLU A 26 10.39 12.75 20.70
C GLU A 26 8.85 12.63 20.70
N VAL A 27 8.30 11.97 19.69
CA VAL A 27 6.84 11.77 19.59
C VAL A 27 6.39 10.68 20.56
N ASN A 28 7.14 9.58 20.68
CA ASN A 28 6.81 8.51 21.62
C ASN A 28 6.86 9.00 23.06
N ASP A 29 7.88 9.78 23.45
CA ASP A 29 7.99 10.37 24.79
C ASP A 29 6.84 11.34 25.09
N ALA A 30 6.41 12.12 24.09
CA ALA A 30 5.27 13.03 24.21
C ALA A 30 3.93 12.27 24.34
N CYS A 31 3.75 11.18 23.60
CA CYS A 31 2.48 10.45 23.55
C CYS A 31 2.38 9.33 24.61
N ALA A 32 3.48 8.87 25.21
CA ALA A 32 3.52 7.77 26.19
C ALA A 32 2.74 8.04 27.49
N GLN A 33 2.32 9.28 27.76
CA GLN A 33 1.63 9.67 29.00
C GLN A 33 0.11 9.82 28.87
N LEU A 34 -0.47 9.69 27.67
CA LEU A 34 -1.86 10.00 27.42
C LEU A 34 -2.67 8.74 27.14
N GLY A 35 -3.76 8.55 27.90
CA GLY A 35 -4.73 7.50 27.62
C GLY A 35 -5.30 7.67 26.22
N PHE A 36 -5.17 6.62 25.41
CA PHE A 36 -5.57 6.56 24.01
C PHE A 36 -7.10 6.71 23.88
N ALA A 37 -7.56 7.89 23.46
CA ALA A 37 -8.91 8.08 22.96
C ALA A 37 -8.81 8.82 21.62
N GLY A 38 -9.41 8.24 20.57
CA GLY A 38 -9.53 8.89 19.27
C GLY A 38 -10.50 10.07 19.33
N ASN A 39 -10.37 11.00 18.38
CA ASN A 39 -11.33 12.07 18.16
C ASN A 39 -12.21 11.70 16.96
N GLU A 40 -13.52 11.70 17.17
CA GLU A 40 -14.50 11.30 16.17
C GLU A 40 -14.41 12.16 14.89
N ASP A 41 -14.12 13.46 15.02
CA ASP A 41 -14.05 14.38 13.88
C ASP A 41 -12.85 14.09 12.95
N ALA A 42 -11.71 13.70 13.54
CA ALA A 42 -10.50 13.34 12.79
C ALA A 42 -10.69 12.00 12.06
N GLU A 43 -11.32 11.03 12.71
CA GLU A 43 -11.69 9.76 12.07
C GLU A 43 -12.66 9.97 10.90
N ILE A 44 -13.70 10.78 11.09
CA ILE A 44 -14.65 11.13 10.02
C ILE A 44 -13.94 11.80 8.84
N THR A 45 -12.99 12.71 9.12
CA THR A 45 -12.23 13.40 8.06
C THR A 45 -11.36 12.43 7.26
N VAL A 46 -10.66 11.51 7.94
CA VAL A 46 -9.87 10.45 7.29
C VAL A 46 -10.74 9.52 6.46
N ASP A 47 -11.86 9.05 7.02
CA ASP A 47 -12.77 8.15 6.32
C ASP A 47 -13.37 8.86 5.07
N ASN A 48 -13.72 10.14 5.17
CA ASN A 48 -14.15 10.96 4.04
C ASN A 48 -13.07 11.07 2.95
N ILE A 49 -11.80 11.31 3.34
CA ILE A 49 -10.67 11.33 2.40
C ILE A 49 -10.58 10.00 1.64
N LEU A 50 -10.52 8.89 2.39
CA LEU A 50 -10.33 7.55 1.85
C LEU A 50 -11.49 7.13 0.94
N ASP A 51 -12.72 7.48 1.30
CA ASP A 51 -13.90 7.21 0.48
C ASP A 51 -13.89 7.96 -0.87
N LYS A 52 -13.40 9.20 -0.91
CA LYS A 52 -13.32 9.98 -2.17
C LYS A 52 -12.31 9.44 -3.16
N ILE A 53 -11.29 8.75 -2.67
CA ILE A 53 -10.26 8.12 -3.49
C ILE A 53 -10.48 6.61 -3.66
N GLY A 54 -11.45 6.02 -2.97
CA GLY A 54 -11.84 4.62 -3.10
C GLY A 54 -10.88 3.64 -2.42
N LEU A 55 -10.26 4.06 -1.32
CA LEU A 55 -9.36 3.25 -0.51
C LEU A 55 -9.97 2.90 0.85
N PHE A 56 -9.53 1.79 1.43
CA PHE A 56 -9.89 1.37 2.78
C PHE A 56 -8.80 1.77 3.79
N ARG A 57 -9.23 2.14 4.99
CA ARG A 57 -8.32 2.45 6.11
C ARG A 57 -7.51 1.21 6.50
N ASN A 58 -6.20 1.39 6.63
CA ASN A 58 -5.24 0.37 7.07
C ASN A 58 -4.21 0.93 8.08
N PHE A 59 -4.59 2.00 8.78
CA PHE A 59 -3.80 2.66 9.82
C PHE A 59 -4.75 3.21 10.89
N ILE A 60 -4.19 3.51 12.06
CA ILE A 60 -4.89 4.12 13.19
C ILE A 60 -4.65 5.63 13.15
N ILE A 61 -5.68 6.45 13.37
CA ILE A 61 -5.51 7.88 13.62
C ILE A 61 -5.74 8.14 15.10
N GLN A 62 -4.86 8.92 15.72
CA GLN A 62 -4.86 9.13 17.16
C GLN A 62 -4.41 10.55 17.51
N GLU A 63 -5.16 11.20 18.41
CA GLU A 63 -4.76 12.49 18.93
C GLU A 63 -3.54 12.35 19.86
N CYS A 64 -2.54 13.19 19.65
CA CYS A 64 -1.39 13.38 20.54
C CYS A 64 -1.15 14.89 20.76
N PRO A 65 -1.73 15.48 21.82
CA PRO A 65 -1.57 16.88 22.17
C PRO A 65 -0.12 17.32 22.36
N ASN A 66 0.16 18.60 22.06
CA ASN A 66 1.43 19.29 22.26
C ASN A 66 2.58 18.91 21.31
N ILE A 67 2.37 17.98 20.37
CA ILE A 67 3.35 17.75 19.31
C ILE A 67 3.37 18.91 18.31
N ASN A 68 2.37 19.80 18.31
CA ASN A 68 2.23 20.94 17.38
C ASN A 68 2.41 20.54 15.90
N ASN A 69 1.95 19.34 15.55
CA ASN A 69 2.18 18.72 14.25
C ASN A 69 1.13 17.62 13.96
N ALA A 70 1.18 17.05 12.77
CA ALA A 70 0.69 15.71 12.47
C ALA A 70 1.83 14.87 11.87
N VAL A 71 1.81 13.55 12.09
CA VAL A 71 2.89 12.67 11.63
C VAL A 71 2.44 11.24 11.41
N ALA A 72 2.78 10.68 10.25
CA ALA A 72 2.66 9.27 9.92
C ALA A 72 3.85 8.46 10.49
N LYS A 73 3.58 7.52 11.40
CA LYS A 73 4.60 6.67 12.04
C LYS A 73 4.23 5.20 12.10
N ASN A 74 5.26 4.36 12.20
CA ASN A 74 5.15 2.95 12.56
C ASN A 74 5.61 2.77 14.01
N ILE A 75 4.68 2.55 14.93
CA ILE A 75 4.94 2.50 16.38
C ILE A 75 5.08 1.04 16.83
N ASP A 76 6.14 0.72 17.57
CA ASP A 76 6.31 -0.61 18.17
C ASP A 76 5.27 -0.83 19.28
N VAL A 77 4.39 -1.81 19.11
CA VAL A 77 3.32 -2.17 20.07
C VAL A 77 3.70 -3.38 20.94
N GLY A 78 4.98 -3.74 20.98
CA GLY A 78 5.54 -4.84 21.74
C GLY A 78 5.86 -6.06 20.88
N SER A 79 6.70 -6.97 21.38
CA SER A 79 7.06 -8.23 20.73
C SER A 79 7.68 -8.11 19.31
N GLY A 80 8.23 -6.93 18.98
CA GLY A 80 8.85 -6.66 17.67
C GLY A 80 7.84 -6.24 16.58
N TYR A 81 6.60 -5.91 16.97
CA TYR A 81 5.52 -5.55 16.06
C TYR A 81 5.39 -4.04 15.94
N LYS A 82 5.30 -3.50 14.71
CA LYS A 82 5.00 -2.09 14.47
C LYS A 82 3.59 -1.93 13.89
N GLU A 83 2.78 -1.03 14.44
CA GLU A 83 1.47 -0.63 13.90
C GLU A 83 1.54 0.77 13.28
N ARG A 84 0.73 1.02 12.27
CA ARG A 84 0.71 2.29 11.52
C ARG A 84 -0.21 3.30 12.19
N TYR A 85 0.35 4.44 12.57
CA TYR A 85 -0.36 5.55 13.19
C TYR A 85 -0.25 6.83 12.36
N ILE A 86 -1.31 7.61 12.32
CA ILE A 86 -1.26 9.06 12.10
C ILE A 86 -1.52 9.71 13.45
N LEU A 87 -0.49 10.35 14.00
CA LEU A 87 -0.59 11.11 15.24
C LEU A 87 -0.81 12.58 14.91
N TYR A 88 -1.72 13.26 15.59
CA TYR A 88 -1.98 14.68 15.32
C TYR A 88 -2.31 15.49 16.57
N ASP A 89 -2.01 16.79 16.54
CA ASP A 89 -2.40 17.76 17.57
C ASP A 89 -3.60 18.59 17.08
N SER A 90 -4.75 18.48 17.74
CA SER A 90 -5.97 19.22 17.41
C SER A 90 -5.76 20.75 17.44
N ASN A 91 -4.95 21.25 18.37
CA ASN A 91 -4.65 22.68 18.45
C ASN A 91 -3.77 23.15 17.28
N PHE A 92 -2.97 22.25 16.72
CA PHE A 92 -2.19 22.56 15.52
C PHE A 92 -3.10 22.70 14.30
N PHE A 93 -4.09 21.81 14.16
CA PHE A 93 -5.10 21.91 13.09
C PHE A 93 -5.89 23.22 13.17
N GLU A 94 -6.40 23.59 14.35
CA GLU A 94 -7.11 24.87 14.51
C GLU A 94 -6.24 26.08 14.13
N LYS A 95 -4.96 26.07 14.51
CA LYS A 95 -4.00 27.15 14.19
C LYS A 95 -3.70 27.23 12.70
N ILE A 96 -3.50 26.10 12.02
CA ILE A 96 -3.16 26.12 10.60
C ILE A 96 -4.36 26.58 9.76
N ASP A 97 -5.56 26.13 10.09
CA ASP A 97 -6.80 26.56 9.43
C ASP A 97 -7.05 28.06 9.64
N THR A 98 -6.89 28.54 10.88
CA THR A 98 -7.02 29.98 11.19
C THR A 98 -6.01 30.82 10.39
N LYS A 99 -4.78 30.34 10.23
CA LYS A 99 -3.71 31.05 9.51
C LYS A 99 -3.90 31.02 8.01
N ALA A 100 -4.44 29.92 7.47
CA ALA A 100 -4.77 29.76 6.06
C ALA A 100 -6.09 30.45 5.68
N GLY A 101 -6.98 30.66 6.66
CA GLY A 101 -8.31 31.22 6.46
C GLY A 101 -9.31 30.22 5.85
N ASN A 102 -9.05 28.91 5.95
CA ASN A 102 -9.92 27.83 5.46
C ASN A 102 -9.57 26.49 6.15
N ASP A 103 -10.53 25.57 6.17
CA ASP A 103 -10.41 24.24 6.78
C ASP A 103 -9.70 23.21 5.87
N TRP A 104 -9.36 23.63 4.64
CA TRP A 104 -8.60 22.79 3.71
C TRP A 104 -7.14 22.64 4.15
N ALA A 105 -6.62 23.54 4.99
CA ALA A 105 -5.23 23.47 5.42
C ALA A 105 -4.98 22.24 6.31
N ALA A 106 -5.76 22.00 7.35
CA ALA A 106 -5.66 20.80 8.19
C ALA A 106 -5.98 19.53 7.39
N THR A 107 -6.98 19.59 6.50
CA THR A 107 -7.32 18.49 5.60
C THR A 107 -6.13 18.12 4.69
N SER A 108 -5.42 19.13 4.14
CA SER A 108 -4.23 18.93 3.30
C SER A 108 -3.08 18.29 4.06
N VAL A 109 -2.92 18.64 5.34
CA VAL A 109 -1.93 18.01 6.22
C VAL A 109 -2.28 16.54 6.45
N LEU A 110 -3.54 16.22 6.79
CA LEU A 110 -3.95 14.83 6.96
C LEU A 110 -3.77 14.01 5.67
N ALA A 111 -4.16 14.57 4.52
CA ALA A 111 -3.97 13.91 3.24
C ALA A 111 -2.48 13.65 2.94
N HIS A 112 -1.60 14.60 3.26
CA HIS A 112 -0.15 14.45 3.15
C HIS A 112 0.37 13.28 4.02
N GLU A 113 -0.04 13.18 5.29
CA GLU A 113 0.33 12.05 6.16
C GLU A 113 -0.19 10.69 5.65
N ILE A 114 -1.39 10.67 5.08
CA ILE A 114 -1.93 9.47 4.41
C ILE A 114 -1.06 9.09 3.21
N GLY A 115 -0.57 10.07 2.44
CA GLY A 115 0.33 9.87 1.31
C GLY A 115 1.65 9.20 1.72
N HIS A 116 2.26 9.67 2.80
CA HIS A 116 3.45 9.02 3.38
C HIS A 116 3.20 7.55 3.72
N HIS A 117 2.04 7.27 4.30
CA HIS A 117 1.64 5.91 4.59
C HIS A 117 1.47 5.09 3.29
N LEU A 118 0.65 5.52 2.35
CA LEU A 118 0.36 4.75 1.14
C LEU A 118 1.61 4.42 0.33
N ASN A 119 2.56 5.35 0.24
CA ASN A 119 3.82 5.15 -0.48
C ASN A 119 4.92 4.47 0.36
N GLY A 120 4.66 4.17 1.63
CA GLY A 120 5.60 3.47 2.50
C GLY A 120 6.79 4.31 2.96
N HIS A 121 6.69 5.65 2.92
CA HIS A 121 7.74 6.57 3.34
C HIS A 121 8.12 6.41 4.82
N SER A 122 7.16 6.02 5.68
CA SER A 122 7.35 5.88 7.13
C SER A 122 8.13 4.63 7.57
N LEU A 123 8.80 3.90 6.67
CA LEU A 123 9.42 2.60 6.99
C LEU A 123 10.85 2.69 7.53
N ASN A 124 11.59 3.77 7.29
CA ASN A 124 13.05 3.71 7.39
C ASN A 124 13.68 4.45 8.57
N ASP A 125 12.94 5.21 9.39
CA ASP A 125 13.50 6.04 10.48
C ASP A 125 14.63 7.02 10.00
N GLU A 126 14.84 7.15 8.68
CA GLU A 126 15.90 7.90 8.01
C GLU A 126 15.40 9.29 7.55
N GLY A 127 15.15 10.21 8.48
CA GLY A 127 15.02 11.64 8.15
C GLY A 127 13.87 12.01 7.18
N SER A 128 13.74 13.31 6.89
CA SER A 128 12.88 13.74 5.79
C SER A 128 13.67 13.67 4.48
N ASN A 129 13.16 12.87 3.54
CA ASN A 129 13.63 12.83 2.17
C ASN A 129 12.77 13.79 1.35
N HIS A 130 13.40 14.82 0.77
CA HIS A 130 12.68 15.83 -0.02
C HIS A 130 11.80 15.23 -1.12
N LYS A 131 12.20 14.10 -1.69
CA LYS A 131 11.40 13.38 -2.67
C LYS A 131 10.09 12.86 -2.06
N PHE A 132 10.17 12.22 -0.89
CA PHE A 132 8.99 11.68 -0.19
C PHE A 132 8.01 12.77 0.23
N GLU A 133 8.51 13.93 0.64
CA GLU A 133 7.68 15.11 0.94
C GLU A 133 6.92 15.60 -0.29
N LEU A 134 7.60 15.68 -1.44
CA LEU A 134 6.97 16.12 -2.70
C LEU A 134 5.95 15.11 -3.22
N GLU A 135 6.21 13.81 -3.07
CA GLU A 135 5.24 12.76 -3.38
C GLU A 135 4.00 12.83 -2.47
N ALA A 136 4.19 13.09 -1.18
CA ALA A 136 3.09 13.30 -0.23
C ALA A 136 2.30 14.59 -0.51
N ASP A 137 2.96 15.67 -0.93
CA ASP A 137 2.34 16.92 -1.40
C ASP A 137 1.52 16.71 -2.67
N GLU A 138 2.05 15.97 -3.65
CA GLU A 138 1.32 15.59 -4.87
C GLU A 138 0.07 14.76 -4.52
N PHE A 139 0.21 13.77 -3.64
CA PHE A 139 -0.93 13.00 -3.17
C PHE A 139 -1.98 13.87 -2.45
N SER A 140 -1.53 14.81 -1.59
CA SER A 140 -2.42 15.75 -0.91
C SER A 140 -3.22 16.59 -1.90
N GLY A 141 -2.56 17.19 -2.90
CA GLY A 141 -3.24 17.93 -3.97
C GLY A 141 -4.27 17.09 -4.73
N PHE A 142 -3.93 15.84 -5.04
CA PHE A 142 -4.85 14.89 -5.69
C PHE A 142 -6.10 14.63 -4.86
N VAL A 143 -5.94 14.32 -3.57
CA VAL A 143 -7.05 14.09 -2.64
C VAL A 143 -7.94 15.32 -2.55
N LEU A 144 -7.36 16.50 -2.35
CA LEU A 144 -8.13 17.73 -2.16
C LEU A 144 -8.94 18.09 -3.41
N ALA A 145 -8.40 17.88 -4.61
CA ALA A 145 -9.17 18.02 -5.84
C ALA A 145 -10.38 17.08 -5.90
N ARG A 146 -10.20 15.81 -5.51
CA ARG A 146 -11.29 14.80 -5.45
C ARG A 146 -12.34 15.12 -4.39
N MET A 147 -11.96 15.86 -3.36
CA MET A 147 -12.85 16.39 -2.34
C MET A 147 -13.55 17.70 -2.77
N GLY A 148 -13.12 18.33 -3.88
CA GLY A 148 -13.73 19.54 -4.45
C GLY A 148 -13.07 20.85 -4.02
N ALA A 149 -11.86 20.82 -3.45
CA ALA A 149 -11.10 22.01 -3.12
C ALA A 149 -10.63 22.75 -4.38
N SER A 150 -10.53 24.08 -4.32
CA SER A 150 -9.82 24.82 -5.36
C SER A 150 -8.31 24.59 -5.27
N LEU A 151 -7.56 24.86 -6.34
CA LEU A 151 -6.09 24.80 -6.29
C LEU A 151 -5.53 25.75 -5.20
N SER A 152 -6.12 26.94 -5.06
CA SER A 152 -5.72 27.92 -4.04
C SER A 152 -5.94 27.40 -2.63
N ASP A 153 -7.05 26.71 -2.38
CA ASP A 153 -7.33 26.07 -1.10
C ASP A 153 -6.36 24.92 -0.83
N SER A 154 -6.05 24.13 -1.87
CA SER A 154 -5.12 23.00 -1.77
C SER A 154 -3.69 23.45 -1.42
N GLN A 155 -3.31 24.66 -1.83
CA GLN A 155 -2.01 25.27 -1.54
C GLN A 155 -1.98 26.10 -0.25
N SER A 156 -3.11 26.24 0.44
CA SER A 156 -3.28 27.23 1.52
C SER A 156 -2.34 26.97 2.71
N ALA A 157 -2.16 25.72 3.13
CA ALA A 157 -1.26 25.34 4.23
C ALA A 157 0.19 25.74 3.94
N ILE A 158 0.69 25.40 2.74
CA ILE A 158 2.05 25.71 2.29
C ILE A 158 2.26 27.22 2.13
N ASN A 159 1.24 27.96 1.70
CA ASN A 159 1.29 29.42 1.62
C ASN A 159 1.52 30.10 2.97
N THR A 160 1.17 29.43 4.08
CA THR A 160 1.45 29.95 5.42
C THR A 160 2.93 29.85 5.83
N LEU A 161 3.74 29.06 5.12
CA LEU A 161 5.16 28.88 5.42
C LEU A 161 5.93 30.18 5.17
N ARG A 162 6.88 30.49 6.08
CA ARG A 162 7.71 31.70 6.03
C ARG A 162 9.05 31.51 5.33
N TYR A 163 9.47 30.26 5.12
CA TYR A 163 10.70 29.97 4.39
C TYR A 163 10.37 29.77 2.91
N GLU A 164 11.28 30.23 2.04
CA GLU A 164 11.14 30.09 0.59
C GLU A 164 12.09 29.02 0.04
N LYS A 165 13.28 28.91 0.63
CA LYS A 165 14.32 27.96 0.19
C LYS A 165 14.21 26.63 0.91
N ALA A 166 14.66 25.56 0.26
CA ALA A 166 14.79 24.25 0.86
C ALA A 166 15.60 24.30 2.15
N THR A 167 15.19 23.48 3.11
CA THR A 167 15.89 23.27 4.38
C THR A 167 16.55 21.90 4.38
N HIS A 168 17.10 21.46 5.51
CA HIS A 168 17.61 20.10 5.62
C HIS A 168 16.50 19.04 5.59
N THR A 169 15.31 19.41 6.07
CA THR A 169 14.20 18.47 6.31
C THR A 169 12.98 18.77 5.45
N HIS A 170 13.02 19.76 4.55
CA HIS A 170 11.86 20.11 3.73
C HIS A 170 12.30 20.72 2.39
N PRO A 171 11.60 20.40 1.29
CA PRO A 171 11.80 21.03 -0.02
C PRO A 171 11.56 22.55 0.00
N ALA A 172 11.93 23.23 -1.09
CA ALA A 172 11.60 24.64 -1.24
C ALA A 172 10.08 24.83 -1.36
N LYS A 173 9.58 25.97 -0.88
CA LYS A 173 8.13 26.24 -0.86
C LYS A 173 7.50 26.15 -2.25
N LEU A 174 8.18 26.68 -3.27
CA LEU A 174 7.72 26.61 -4.65
C LEU A 174 7.60 25.17 -5.16
N ASP A 175 8.54 24.30 -4.80
CA ASP A 175 8.51 22.89 -5.22
C ASP A 175 7.31 22.17 -4.61
N ARG A 176 7.02 22.41 -3.33
CA ARG A 176 5.82 21.89 -2.64
C ARG A 176 4.52 22.36 -3.30
N LEU A 177 4.43 23.66 -3.63
CA LEU A 177 3.26 24.24 -4.31
C LEU A 177 3.04 23.61 -5.70
N ASN A 178 4.12 23.39 -6.46
CA ASN A 178 4.06 22.77 -7.78
C ASN A 178 3.67 21.28 -7.69
N ALA A 179 4.16 20.56 -6.67
CA ALA A 179 3.77 19.17 -6.43
C ALA A 179 2.26 19.06 -6.13
N ILE A 180 1.73 19.92 -5.25
CA ILE A 180 0.28 20.02 -4.98
C ILE A 180 -0.49 20.31 -6.27
N GLU A 181 -0.04 21.27 -7.10
CA GLU A 181 -0.71 21.59 -8.36
C GLU A 181 -0.73 20.40 -9.33
N LYS A 182 0.39 19.68 -9.46
CA LYS A 182 0.47 18.47 -10.28
C LYS A 182 -0.55 17.41 -9.82
N GLY A 183 -0.62 17.17 -8.52
CA GLY A 183 -1.58 16.25 -7.92
C GLY A 183 -3.03 16.70 -8.14
N TRP A 184 -3.31 17.98 -7.89
CA TRP A 184 -4.62 18.58 -8.05
C TRP A 184 -5.15 18.44 -9.47
N ASN A 185 -4.31 18.72 -10.47
CA ASN A 185 -4.67 18.55 -11.88
C ASN A 185 -5.05 17.09 -12.21
N ARG A 186 -4.34 16.09 -11.63
CA ARG A 186 -4.69 14.66 -11.80
C ARG A 186 -6.04 14.30 -11.16
N GLY A 187 -6.39 14.96 -10.05
CA GLY A 187 -7.58 14.66 -9.25
C GLY A 187 -8.84 15.46 -9.58
N ASN A 188 -8.73 16.57 -10.31
CA ASN A 188 -9.84 17.52 -10.56
C ASN A 188 -10.91 17.03 -11.55
N GLY A 189 -10.84 15.76 -11.97
CA GLY A 189 -11.80 15.10 -12.87
C GLY A 189 -12.67 14.04 -12.18
N LYS A 190 -13.62 13.48 -12.94
CA LYS A 190 -14.43 12.31 -12.50
C LYS A 190 -13.60 11.03 -12.43
N THR A 191 -12.60 10.91 -13.28
CA THR A 191 -11.61 9.83 -13.31
C THR A 191 -10.23 10.41 -13.11
N ILE A 192 -9.30 9.61 -12.58
CA ILE A 192 -7.88 9.96 -12.53
C ILE A 192 -7.42 10.24 -13.96
N GLU A 193 -6.95 11.47 -14.22
CA GLU A 193 -6.49 11.86 -15.54
C GLU A 193 -5.12 11.26 -15.84
N VAL A 194 -5.10 10.29 -16.75
CA VAL A 194 -3.89 9.68 -17.29
C VAL A 194 -4.02 9.64 -18.81
N LYS A 195 -2.95 10.04 -19.52
CA LYS A 195 -2.92 9.97 -20.98
C LYS A 195 -3.10 8.51 -21.41
N LYS A 196 -3.99 8.24 -22.36
CA LYS A 196 -4.12 6.89 -22.91
C LYS A 196 -2.86 6.51 -23.69
N ILE A 197 -2.56 5.22 -23.73
CA ILE A 197 -1.57 4.69 -24.68
C ILE A 197 -2.20 4.80 -26.08
N GLU A 198 -1.51 5.46 -27.00
CA GLU A 198 -1.99 5.65 -28.37
C GLU A 198 -2.02 4.32 -29.12
N GLU A 199 -2.99 4.15 -30.02
CA GLU A 199 -3.18 2.89 -30.75
C GLU A 199 -2.02 2.63 -31.72
N GLU A 200 -1.41 3.69 -32.25
CA GLU A 200 -0.19 3.63 -33.06
C GLU A 200 0.99 3.08 -32.26
N VAL A 201 1.16 3.49 -31.00
CA VAL A 201 2.21 2.98 -30.10
C VAL A 201 1.97 1.52 -29.78
N ILE A 202 0.70 1.12 -29.53
CA ILE A 202 0.32 -0.29 -29.36
C ILE A 202 0.69 -1.08 -30.60
N ASN A 203 0.36 -0.57 -31.80
CA ASN A 203 0.61 -1.26 -33.07
C ASN A 203 2.10 -1.38 -33.37
N GLU A 204 2.88 -0.31 -33.24
CA GLU A 204 4.35 -0.31 -33.39
C GLU A 204 4.99 -1.31 -32.43
N ILE A 205 4.62 -1.25 -31.15
CA ILE A 205 5.06 -2.20 -30.14
C ILE A 205 4.66 -3.63 -30.52
N THR A 206 3.56 -3.86 -31.23
CA THR A 206 3.13 -5.22 -31.65
C THR A 206 3.78 -5.71 -32.94
N GLU A 207 4.25 -4.81 -33.80
CA GLU A 207 4.77 -5.12 -35.15
C GLU A 207 6.28 -5.41 -35.16
N ASP A 208 7.07 -4.92 -34.19
CA ASP A 208 8.50 -5.23 -34.10
C ASP A 208 8.79 -6.69 -33.71
N ILE A 209 9.72 -7.29 -34.46
CA ILE A 209 10.01 -8.72 -34.71
C ILE A 209 10.20 -9.60 -33.46
N VAL A 210 9.71 -10.84 -33.58
CA VAL A 210 9.88 -11.98 -32.67
C VAL A 210 11.35 -12.27 -32.40
N VAL A 211 11.78 -12.10 -31.15
CA VAL A 211 12.89 -12.87 -30.58
C VAL A 211 12.24 -13.84 -29.60
N GLU A 212 12.24 -15.12 -29.95
CA GLU A 212 11.88 -16.19 -29.02
C GLU A 212 12.94 -16.21 -27.92
N ASP A 213 12.54 -15.91 -26.69
CA ASP A 213 13.37 -16.16 -25.52
C ASP A 213 13.28 -17.66 -25.23
N GLU A 214 14.27 -18.43 -25.68
CA GLU A 214 14.36 -19.88 -25.44
C GLU A 214 14.78 -20.22 -23.99
N ASN A 215 14.99 -19.24 -23.11
CA ASN A 215 15.42 -19.48 -21.74
C ASN A 215 14.25 -19.27 -20.76
N ASN A 216 13.30 -20.20 -20.81
CA ASN A 216 12.54 -20.58 -19.64
C ASN A 216 13.52 -21.22 -18.64
N GLU A 217 13.44 -20.81 -17.37
CA GLU A 217 14.16 -21.36 -16.21
C GLU A 217 15.52 -20.69 -15.90
N GLU A 218 15.62 -20.16 -14.66
CA GLU A 218 16.81 -19.57 -14.02
C GLU A 218 17.22 -18.12 -14.40
N GLU A 219 16.33 -17.16 -14.15
CA GLU A 219 16.79 -15.78 -13.89
C GLU A 219 16.98 -15.64 -12.36
N VAL A 220 18.25 -15.60 -11.95
CA VAL A 220 18.69 -15.54 -10.55
C VAL A 220 18.18 -14.25 -9.90
N VAL A 221 17.84 -14.31 -8.61
CA VAL A 221 17.20 -13.23 -7.83
C VAL A 221 17.94 -11.87 -7.88
N GLU A 222 19.25 -11.88 -8.19
CA GLU A 222 20.05 -10.66 -8.38
C GLU A 222 19.71 -9.88 -9.66
N GLU A 223 19.13 -10.52 -10.69
CA GLU A 223 18.83 -9.90 -12.00
C GLU A 223 17.47 -9.19 -12.07
N LEU A 224 16.57 -9.41 -11.11
CA LEU A 224 15.32 -8.66 -11.02
C LEU A 224 15.52 -7.23 -10.49
N ILE A 225 16.69 -6.90 -9.95
CA ILE A 225 17.07 -5.54 -9.57
C ILE A 225 17.74 -4.91 -10.80
N VAL A 226 16.93 -4.44 -11.74
CA VAL A 226 17.43 -3.70 -12.89
C VAL A 226 17.78 -2.29 -12.42
N ASP A 227 19.09 -2.02 -12.33
CA ASP A 227 19.65 -0.73 -11.89
C ASP A 227 19.56 0.35 -13.00
N ASP A 228 19.08 -0.02 -14.19
CA ASP A 228 18.87 0.94 -15.28
C ASP A 228 17.55 1.72 -15.07
N ASP A 229 17.67 3.03 -14.94
CA ASP A 229 16.57 4.01 -14.90
C ASP A 229 15.92 4.12 -16.29
N ILE A 230 15.20 3.09 -16.72
CA ILE A 230 14.26 3.22 -17.84
C ILE A 230 12.96 3.78 -17.26
N THR A 231 12.80 5.09 -17.34
CA THR A 231 11.59 5.79 -16.85
C THR A 231 10.43 5.73 -17.85
N GLU A 232 10.71 5.52 -19.13
CA GLU A 232 9.71 5.47 -20.21
C GLU A 232 10.20 4.59 -21.39
N ILE A 233 9.28 3.89 -22.05
CA ILE A 233 9.55 3.13 -23.29
C ILE A 233 8.51 3.56 -24.33
N GLY A 234 8.97 4.16 -25.43
CA GLY A 234 8.08 4.74 -26.44
C GLY A 234 7.15 5.83 -25.87
N GLY A 235 7.54 6.50 -24.77
CA GLY A 235 6.71 7.48 -24.06
C GLY A 235 5.59 6.89 -23.20
N VAL A 236 5.54 5.56 -23.03
CA VAL A 236 4.59 4.89 -22.12
C VAL A 236 5.12 4.91 -20.69
N THR A 237 4.28 5.33 -19.75
CA THR A 237 4.58 5.31 -18.31
C THR A 237 3.85 4.15 -17.60
N PRO A 238 4.36 3.68 -16.43
CA PRO A 238 3.66 2.69 -15.61
C PRO A 238 2.22 3.08 -15.25
N GLN A 239 1.97 4.37 -15.01
CA GLN A 239 0.64 4.91 -14.68
C GLN A 239 -0.34 4.70 -15.84
N GLN A 240 0.13 4.83 -17.09
CA GLN A 240 -0.70 4.54 -18.26
C GLN A 240 -1.02 3.05 -18.36
N VAL A 241 -0.06 2.18 -18.03
CA VAL A 241 -0.29 0.73 -17.97
C VAL A 241 -1.35 0.38 -16.91
N PHE A 242 -1.25 0.94 -15.70
CA PHE A 242 -2.27 0.74 -14.66
C PHE A 242 -3.63 1.33 -15.06
N ALA A 243 -3.68 2.54 -15.62
CA ALA A 243 -4.92 3.15 -16.08
C ALA A 243 -5.60 2.31 -17.17
N ASN A 244 -4.83 1.79 -18.12
CA ASN A 244 -5.32 0.88 -19.14
C ASN A 244 -5.85 -0.43 -18.54
N TYR A 245 -5.17 -1.01 -17.56
CA TYR A 245 -5.65 -2.18 -16.84
C TYR A 245 -6.97 -1.91 -16.12
N ILE A 246 -7.07 -0.82 -15.36
CA ILE A 246 -8.29 -0.44 -14.63
C ILE A 246 -9.46 -0.21 -15.59
N GLU A 247 -9.21 0.41 -16.75
CA GLU A 247 -10.23 0.55 -17.79
C GLU A 247 -10.64 -0.79 -18.38
N ALA A 248 -9.68 -1.65 -18.73
CA ALA A 248 -9.91 -2.97 -19.31
C ALA A 248 -10.74 -3.88 -18.39
N ILE A 249 -10.52 -3.83 -17.08
CA ILE A 249 -11.30 -4.63 -16.13
C ILE A 249 -12.68 -4.05 -15.84
N GLY A 250 -13.01 -2.82 -16.27
CA GLY A 250 -14.38 -2.31 -16.13
C GLY A 250 -14.51 -0.85 -15.70
N GLY A 251 -13.40 -0.16 -15.46
CA GLY A 251 -13.32 1.27 -15.17
C GLY A 251 -13.26 1.59 -13.67
N GLN A 252 -12.73 2.79 -13.37
CA GLN A 252 -12.47 3.26 -11.99
C GLN A 252 -13.72 3.26 -11.10
N GLU A 253 -14.87 3.71 -11.63
CA GLU A 253 -16.13 3.80 -10.86
C GLU A 253 -16.55 2.43 -10.28
N LYS A 254 -16.46 1.37 -11.09
CA LYS A 254 -16.86 0.03 -10.66
C LYS A 254 -15.86 -0.58 -9.69
N VAL A 255 -14.55 -0.34 -9.90
CA VAL A 255 -13.49 -0.77 -8.99
C VAL A 255 -13.65 -0.13 -7.61
N VAL A 256 -13.88 1.18 -7.56
CA VAL A 256 -14.16 1.92 -6.31
C VAL A 256 -15.47 1.46 -5.66
N GLY A 257 -16.42 1.02 -6.48
CA GLY A 257 -17.70 0.46 -6.05
C GLY A 257 -17.61 -0.90 -5.36
N LEU A 258 -16.45 -1.58 -5.36
CA LEU A 258 -16.25 -2.84 -4.64
C LEU A 258 -16.01 -2.57 -3.15
N LYS A 259 -17.03 -2.85 -2.32
CA LYS A 259 -17.03 -2.58 -0.88
C LYS A 259 -16.86 -3.83 -0.02
N THR A 260 -17.38 -4.97 -0.47
CA THR A 260 -17.23 -6.28 0.19
C THR A 260 -17.05 -7.35 -0.88
N MET A 261 -16.49 -8.50 -0.51
CA MET A 261 -16.29 -9.60 -1.45
C MET A 261 -16.44 -10.95 -0.76
N LYS A 262 -17.03 -11.92 -1.44
CA LYS A 262 -17.01 -13.33 -1.06
C LYS A 262 -16.39 -14.12 -2.20
N GLN A 263 -15.48 -15.04 -1.87
CA GLN A 263 -14.80 -15.90 -2.82
C GLN A 263 -14.95 -17.35 -2.36
N LYS A 264 -15.38 -18.22 -3.25
CA LYS A 264 -15.36 -19.67 -3.04
C LYS A 264 -14.45 -20.28 -4.08
N LEU A 265 -13.46 -21.05 -3.66
CA LEU A 265 -12.40 -21.54 -4.54
C LEU A 265 -11.89 -22.91 -4.10
N ASN A 266 -11.37 -23.65 -5.07
CA ASN A 266 -10.58 -24.86 -4.82
C ASN A 266 -9.12 -24.54 -5.13
N PHE A 267 -8.23 -25.00 -4.26
CA PHE A 267 -6.80 -24.94 -4.41
C PHE A 267 -6.24 -26.36 -4.47
N THR A 268 -5.59 -26.69 -5.58
CA THR A 268 -4.89 -27.98 -5.74
C THR A 268 -3.41 -27.70 -5.88
N SER A 269 -2.57 -28.46 -5.19
CA SER A 269 -1.12 -28.29 -5.26
C SER A 269 -0.42 -29.64 -5.33
N LYS A 270 0.59 -29.71 -6.21
CA LYS A 270 1.51 -30.83 -6.35
C LYS A 270 2.91 -30.32 -6.04
N THR A 271 3.48 -30.79 -4.94
CA THR A 271 4.80 -30.39 -4.44
C THR A 271 5.76 -31.57 -4.51
N THR A 272 6.97 -31.33 -5.01
CA THR A 272 8.05 -32.32 -5.04
C THR A 272 9.10 -31.94 -4.00
N VAL A 273 9.34 -32.82 -3.03
CA VAL A 273 10.38 -32.68 -2.00
C VAL A 273 11.22 -33.95 -1.99
N ASP A 274 12.53 -33.85 -2.22
CA ASP A 274 13.46 -35.01 -2.21
C ASP A 274 12.92 -36.22 -3.01
N GLU A 275 12.52 -35.99 -4.26
CA GLU A 275 11.92 -36.98 -5.19
C GLU A 275 10.56 -37.57 -4.77
N ASN A 276 9.98 -37.13 -3.65
CA ASN A 276 8.63 -37.52 -3.24
C ASN A 276 7.61 -36.48 -3.70
N GLU A 277 6.54 -36.95 -4.33
CA GLU A 277 5.41 -36.12 -4.73
C GLU A 277 4.35 -36.11 -3.63
N ILE A 278 3.92 -34.91 -3.26
CA ILE A 278 2.85 -34.66 -2.30
C ILE A 278 1.77 -33.86 -3.02
N GLU A 279 0.58 -34.44 -3.09
CA GLU A 279 -0.61 -33.76 -3.61
C GLU A 279 -1.50 -33.30 -2.46
N SER A 280 -2.11 -32.13 -2.64
CA SER A 280 -3.09 -31.58 -1.71
C SER A 280 -4.24 -30.92 -2.46
N ASP A 281 -5.44 -31.06 -1.91
CA ASP A 281 -6.66 -30.40 -2.36
C ASP A 281 -7.28 -29.70 -1.16
N MET A 282 -7.64 -28.43 -1.34
CA MET A 282 -8.19 -27.58 -0.31
C MET A 282 -9.35 -26.77 -0.87
N LYS A 283 -10.47 -26.77 -0.14
CA LYS A 283 -11.58 -25.87 -0.44
C LYS A 283 -11.56 -24.71 0.51
N MET A 284 -11.72 -23.52 -0.04
CA MET A 284 -11.72 -22.29 0.75
C MET A 284 -12.93 -21.44 0.42
N GLU A 285 -13.52 -20.87 1.46
CA GLU A 285 -14.48 -19.78 1.37
C GLU A 285 -13.90 -18.58 2.12
N LEU A 286 -13.80 -17.44 1.45
CA LEU A 286 -13.32 -16.19 2.04
C LEU A 286 -14.44 -15.15 1.95
N THR A 287 -14.73 -14.48 3.06
CA THR A 287 -15.64 -13.33 3.10
C THR A 287 -14.89 -12.12 3.63
N PHE A 288 -14.73 -11.12 2.77
CA PHE A 288 -14.01 -9.88 3.00
C PHE A 288 -15.00 -8.75 3.33
N LEU A 289 -14.79 -8.13 4.49
CA LEU A 289 -15.38 -6.83 4.82
C LEU A 289 -14.58 -5.70 4.17
N THR A 290 -13.26 -5.83 4.16
CA THR A 290 -12.30 -5.00 3.41
C THR A 290 -11.14 -5.92 2.97
N PRO A 291 -10.22 -5.49 2.09
CA PRO A 291 -9.08 -6.32 1.68
C PRO A 291 -8.23 -6.84 2.85
N ASN A 292 -8.13 -6.09 3.95
CA ASN A 292 -7.35 -6.48 5.13
C ASN A 292 -8.19 -7.06 6.28
N LYS A 293 -9.52 -7.18 6.10
CA LYS A 293 -10.46 -7.72 7.09
C LYS A 293 -11.32 -8.80 6.46
N TYR A 294 -10.99 -10.06 6.75
CA TYR A 294 -11.69 -11.19 6.16
C TYR A 294 -11.83 -12.36 7.14
N ILE A 295 -12.87 -13.15 6.92
CA ILE A 295 -13.05 -14.47 7.52
C ILE A 295 -12.78 -15.49 6.41
N SER A 296 -12.03 -16.53 6.73
CA SER A 296 -11.86 -17.69 5.86
C SER A 296 -12.30 -18.95 6.56
N GLU A 297 -12.95 -19.82 5.80
CA GLU A 297 -13.22 -21.21 6.15
C GLU A 297 -12.41 -22.08 5.18
N ILE A 298 -11.56 -22.92 5.75
CA ILE A 298 -10.71 -23.86 5.01
C ILE A 298 -11.13 -25.26 5.38
N GLU A 299 -11.58 -26.04 4.40
CA GLU A 299 -11.82 -27.47 4.54
C GLU A 299 -10.56 -28.22 4.07
N LEU A 300 -9.94 -28.95 5.01
CA LEU A 300 -8.82 -29.84 4.73
C LEU A 300 -9.10 -31.22 5.33
N ASN A 301 -9.13 -32.26 4.49
CA ASN A 301 -9.36 -33.65 4.92
C ASN A 301 -10.60 -33.83 5.81
N GLY A 302 -11.69 -33.11 5.51
CA GLY A 302 -12.96 -33.16 6.25
C GLY A 302 -12.97 -32.41 7.59
N THR A 303 -11.93 -31.63 7.90
CA THR A 303 -11.88 -30.73 9.05
C THR A 303 -11.93 -29.28 8.59
N ASN A 304 -12.86 -28.50 9.15
CA ASN A 304 -12.97 -27.07 8.83
C ASN A 304 -12.19 -26.26 9.86
N THR A 305 -11.32 -25.39 9.38
CA THR A 305 -10.64 -24.38 10.19
C THR A 305 -11.15 -23.01 9.78
N TYR A 306 -11.46 -22.18 10.76
CA TYR A 306 -11.89 -20.81 10.53
C TYR A 306 -10.78 -19.86 10.97
N THR A 307 -10.46 -18.90 10.12
CA THR A 307 -9.50 -17.85 10.42
C THR A 307 -10.15 -16.49 10.23
N LEU A 308 -10.06 -15.63 11.24
CA LEU A 308 -10.42 -14.22 11.17
C LEU A 308 -9.14 -13.40 11.06
N MET A 309 -9.03 -12.61 9.99
CA MET A 309 -7.95 -11.65 9.77
C MET A 309 -8.47 -10.24 10.03
N LEU A 310 -7.77 -9.49 10.89
CA LEU A 310 -8.07 -8.10 11.23
C LEU A 310 -6.79 -7.26 11.15
N ASP A 311 -6.60 -6.54 10.05
CA ASP A 311 -5.47 -5.60 9.88
C ASP A 311 -4.12 -6.27 10.21
N GLY A 312 -3.89 -7.47 9.64
CA GLY A 312 -2.69 -8.27 9.85
C GLY A 312 -2.73 -9.21 11.07
N LYS A 313 -3.66 -9.05 12.02
CA LYS A 313 -3.83 -9.97 13.17
C LYS A 313 -4.69 -11.17 12.77
N SER A 314 -4.16 -12.39 12.94
CA SER A 314 -4.89 -13.63 12.67
C SER A 314 -5.40 -14.29 13.95
N TYR A 315 -6.66 -14.74 13.90
CA TYR A 315 -7.32 -15.49 14.96
C TYR A 315 -7.91 -16.77 14.38
N ILE A 316 -7.86 -17.87 15.12
CA ILE A 316 -8.36 -19.17 14.64
C ILE A 316 -9.42 -19.76 15.55
N LYS A 317 -10.27 -20.61 14.99
CA LYS A 317 -11.13 -21.56 15.69
C LYS A 317 -11.40 -22.79 14.84
N GLU A 318 -11.60 -23.94 15.50
CA GLU A 318 -11.88 -25.23 14.84
C GLU A 318 -13.37 -25.46 14.53
N LYS A 319 -14.27 -24.63 15.08
CA LYS A 319 -15.72 -24.74 14.87
C LYS A 319 -16.34 -23.34 14.85
N PRO A 320 -17.45 -23.12 14.12
CA PRO A 320 -18.10 -21.80 14.03
C PRO A 320 -18.41 -21.18 15.40
N ASN A 321 -18.85 -22.00 16.36
CA ASN A 321 -19.31 -21.55 17.68
C ASN A 321 -18.20 -21.51 18.75
N LYS A 322 -16.94 -21.83 18.40
CA LYS A 322 -15.81 -21.71 19.33
C LYS A 322 -15.32 -20.26 19.39
N LYS A 323 -14.75 -19.87 20.52
CA LYS A 323 -14.12 -18.56 20.70
C LYS A 323 -12.88 -18.42 19.82
N TRP A 324 -12.68 -17.22 19.28
CA TRP A 324 -11.48 -16.84 18.55
C TRP A 324 -10.26 -16.91 19.46
N LYS A 325 -9.17 -17.49 18.95
CA LYS A 325 -7.88 -17.49 19.63
C LYS A 325 -6.86 -16.79 18.76
N PHE A 326 -6.15 -15.82 19.32
CA PHE A 326 -5.04 -15.19 18.63
C PHE A 326 -4.02 -16.26 18.21
N GLN A 327 -3.61 -16.22 16.94
CA GLN A 327 -2.67 -17.17 16.37
C GLN A 327 -1.36 -16.47 16.01
N SER A 328 -1.43 -15.42 15.19
CA SER A 328 -0.23 -14.74 14.69
C SER A 328 -0.53 -13.32 14.23
N PHE A 329 0.53 -12.57 13.94
CA PHE A 329 0.45 -11.31 13.22
C PHE A 329 1.28 -11.43 11.94
N ASN A 330 0.74 -10.98 10.81
CA ASN A 330 1.40 -11.03 9.51
C ASN A 330 1.50 -9.62 8.91
N LYS A 331 2.69 -9.02 9.04
CA LYS A 331 3.07 -7.71 8.49
C LYS A 331 2.95 -7.62 6.96
N SER A 332 2.93 -8.76 6.26
CA SER A 332 2.79 -8.84 4.80
C SER A 332 1.36 -8.52 4.32
N VAL A 333 0.36 -8.67 5.20
CA VAL A 333 -1.08 -8.50 4.89
C VAL A 333 -1.56 -7.07 5.17
N GLU A 334 -0.69 -6.18 5.66
CA GLU A 334 -1.07 -4.90 6.29
C GLU A 334 -1.36 -3.73 5.32
N LYS A 335 -1.46 -3.96 4.00
CA LYS A 335 -1.25 -2.84 3.05
C LYS A 335 -2.21 -2.74 1.88
N GLN A 336 -3.21 -3.60 1.75
CA GLN A 336 -4.13 -3.49 0.61
C GLN A 336 -5.20 -2.44 0.89
N GLY A 337 -5.12 -1.33 0.17
CA GLY A 337 -6.12 -0.25 0.23
C GLY A 337 -7.34 -0.50 -0.66
N ASN A 338 -7.30 -1.50 -1.55
CA ASN A 338 -8.38 -1.83 -2.47
C ASN A 338 -8.31 -3.32 -2.87
N PHE A 339 -9.44 -3.92 -3.28
CA PHE A 339 -9.47 -5.29 -3.82
C PHE A 339 -8.68 -5.45 -5.12
N ILE A 340 -8.45 -4.34 -5.83
CA ILE A 340 -7.59 -4.25 -7.01
C ILE A 340 -6.34 -3.45 -6.61
N PRO A 341 -5.20 -4.10 -6.32
CA PRO A 341 -3.98 -3.43 -5.86
C PRO A 341 -3.48 -2.34 -6.82
N GLU A 342 -3.60 -2.56 -8.13
CA GLU A 342 -3.19 -1.61 -9.17
C GLU A 342 -3.94 -0.28 -9.10
N TYR A 343 -5.18 -0.28 -8.61
CA TYR A 343 -5.92 0.97 -8.41
C TYR A 343 -5.30 1.80 -7.28
N SER A 344 -4.76 1.15 -6.25
CA SER A 344 -4.06 1.85 -5.16
C SER A 344 -2.77 2.50 -5.68
N LEU A 345 -2.04 1.81 -6.57
CA LEU A 345 -0.84 2.35 -7.23
C LEU A 345 -1.17 3.52 -8.16
N LEU A 346 -2.30 3.45 -8.87
CA LEU A 346 -2.78 4.55 -9.72
C LEU A 346 -3.14 5.80 -8.89
N VAL A 347 -3.72 5.60 -7.71
CA VAL A 347 -4.09 6.68 -6.77
C VAL A 347 -2.87 7.29 -6.10
N SER A 348 -2.00 6.47 -5.53
CA SER A 348 -0.85 6.92 -4.74
C SER A 348 0.32 7.38 -5.60
N ASN A 349 0.34 6.96 -6.87
CA ASN A 349 1.33 7.33 -7.89
C ASN A 349 2.79 7.19 -7.41
N PRO A 350 3.19 6.04 -6.87
CA PRO A 350 4.56 5.86 -6.42
C PRO A 350 5.48 5.73 -7.63
N GLU A 351 6.77 5.95 -7.44
CA GLU A 351 7.75 5.58 -8.45
C GLU A 351 7.81 4.05 -8.59
N VAL A 352 7.47 3.58 -9.79
CA VAL A 352 7.58 2.19 -10.23
C VAL A 352 8.29 2.17 -11.57
N LYS A 353 9.01 1.09 -11.88
CA LYS A 353 9.82 1.00 -13.10
C LYS A 353 9.07 0.24 -14.20
N LEU A 354 9.06 0.77 -15.42
CA LEU A 354 8.62 0.06 -16.62
C LEU A 354 9.85 -0.58 -17.27
N LEU A 355 9.90 -1.91 -17.30
CA LEU A 355 11.09 -2.66 -17.73
C LEU A 355 11.11 -2.96 -19.23
N GLY A 356 9.97 -2.81 -19.92
CA GLY A 356 9.89 -3.31 -21.28
C GLY A 356 8.51 -3.70 -21.72
N VAL A 357 8.43 -3.98 -23.02
CA VAL A 357 7.51 -4.96 -23.54
C VAL A 357 8.27 -6.28 -23.65
N LYS A 358 7.70 -7.34 -23.05
CA LYS A 358 8.27 -8.70 -23.04
C LYS A 358 7.28 -9.66 -23.67
N VAL A 359 7.78 -10.71 -24.32
CA VAL A 359 6.96 -11.79 -24.85
C VAL A 359 7.03 -12.96 -23.88
N ILE A 360 5.90 -13.35 -23.29
CA ILE A 360 5.82 -14.46 -22.33
C ILE A 360 4.71 -15.39 -22.79
N ASN A 361 5.02 -16.66 -23.03
CA ASN A 361 4.09 -17.66 -23.55
C ASN A 361 3.31 -17.18 -24.80
N GLY A 362 3.99 -16.45 -25.69
CA GLY A 362 3.42 -15.88 -26.91
C GLY A 362 2.59 -14.60 -26.71
N GLU A 363 2.44 -14.10 -25.48
CA GLU A 363 1.73 -12.87 -25.15
C GLU A 363 2.72 -11.70 -25.02
N ARG A 364 2.46 -10.60 -25.74
CA ARG A 364 3.21 -9.34 -25.58
C ARG A 364 2.65 -8.59 -24.37
N CYS A 365 3.49 -8.30 -23.39
CA CYS A 365 3.09 -7.67 -22.14
C CYS A 365 4.02 -6.51 -21.77
N PHE A 366 3.45 -5.41 -21.28
CA PHE A 366 4.20 -4.43 -20.51
C PHE A 366 4.66 -5.05 -19.20
N ALA A 367 5.96 -5.06 -18.94
CA ALA A 367 6.59 -5.56 -17.73
C ALA A 367 6.81 -4.41 -16.75
N VAL A 368 6.07 -4.38 -15.65
CA VAL A 368 6.16 -3.32 -14.63
C VAL A 368 6.73 -3.91 -13.35
N GLN A 369 7.84 -3.36 -12.87
CA GLN A 369 8.43 -3.70 -11.59
C GLN A 369 7.65 -3.04 -10.46
N MET A 370 7.19 -3.85 -9.51
CA MET A 370 6.51 -3.38 -8.32
C MET A 370 7.51 -2.92 -7.25
N PRO A 371 7.09 -2.04 -6.32
CA PRO A 371 7.95 -1.62 -5.21
C PRO A 371 8.43 -2.82 -4.40
N VAL A 372 9.74 -2.86 -4.11
CA VAL A 372 10.35 -3.93 -3.30
C VAL A 372 9.76 -3.88 -1.89
N LYS A 373 9.41 -5.05 -1.36
CA LYS A 373 8.86 -5.21 -0.03
C LYS A 373 9.90 -5.80 0.89
N ASN A 374 10.22 -5.08 1.96
CA ASN A 374 11.07 -5.57 3.04
C ASN A 374 10.25 -5.80 4.30
N ILE A 375 10.36 -7.00 4.86
CA ILE A 375 9.63 -7.43 6.05
C ILE A 375 10.65 -7.95 7.04
N ALA A 376 10.96 -7.11 8.04
CA ALA A 376 11.72 -7.52 9.20
C ALA A 376 10.76 -8.00 10.30
N ASN A 377 10.99 -9.22 10.79
CA ASN A 377 10.33 -9.85 11.93
C ASN A 377 11.40 -10.30 12.93
N ASN A 378 11.43 -9.69 14.10
CA ASN A 378 12.40 -10.04 15.14
C ASN A 378 11.70 -10.83 16.24
N THR A 379 12.25 -12.00 16.55
CA THR A 379 11.81 -12.83 17.67
C THR A 379 12.86 -12.79 18.79
N LYS A 380 12.59 -13.46 19.92
CA LYS A 380 13.57 -13.59 21.00
C LYS A 380 14.80 -14.41 20.61
N ASP A 381 14.69 -15.23 19.57
CA ASP A 381 15.69 -16.25 19.23
C ASP A 381 16.35 -15.99 17.87
N ALA A 382 15.68 -15.25 16.97
CA ALA A 382 16.17 -14.94 15.63
C ALA A 382 15.63 -13.62 15.09
N LYS A 383 16.42 -12.97 14.24
CA LYS A 383 16.02 -11.88 13.35
C LYS A 383 15.74 -12.46 11.98
N ILE A 384 14.59 -12.12 11.42
CA ILE A 384 14.15 -12.60 10.11
C ILE A 384 13.97 -11.38 9.22
N LEU A 385 14.62 -11.36 8.07
CA LEU A 385 14.43 -10.37 7.02
C LEU A 385 13.94 -11.08 5.76
N ILE A 386 12.77 -10.69 5.29
CA ILE A 386 12.20 -11.17 4.03
C ILE A 386 12.19 -10.00 3.05
N THR A 387 12.84 -10.16 1.91
CA THR A 387 12.84 -9.20 0.81
C THR A 387 12.14 -9.83 -0.38
N SER A 388 11.09 -9.19 -0.87
CA SER A 388 10.33 -9.64 -2.03
C SER A 388 10.32 -8.56 -3.13
N SER A 389 10.64 -8.95 -4.36
CA SER A 389 10.50 -8.15 -5.57
C SER A 389 9.52 -8.82 -6.51
N SER A 390 8.72 -8.05 -7.25
CA SER A 390 7.82 -8.62 -8.25
C SER A 390 7.75 -7.80 -9.53
N ILE A 391 7.55 -8.48 -10.65
CA ILE A 391 7.23 -7.90 -11.95
C ILE A 391 5.85 -8.38 -12.35
N HIS A 392 4.97 -7.44 -12.72
CA HIS A 392 3.65 -7.73 -13.25
C HIS A 392 3.63 -7.48 -14.76
N TYR A 393 2.97 -8.37 -15.49
CA TYR A 393 2.94 -8.38 -16.94
C TYR A 393 1.53 -8.14 -17.43
N TYR A 394 1.29 -6.96 -18.00
CA TYR A 394 -0.01 -6.53 -18.52
C TYR A 394 -0.02 -6.66 -20.04
N ASN A 395 -0.97 -7.41 -20.58
CA ASN A 395 -1.08 -7.62 -22.01
C ASN A 395 -1.24 -6.30 -22.76
N VAL A 396 -0.39 -6.07 -23.77
CA VAL A 396 -0.34 -4.79 -24.51
C VAL A 396 -1.68 -4.48 -25.20
N LYS A 397 -2.38 -5.51 -25.70
CA LYS A 397 -3.61 -5.35 -26.48
C LYS A 397 -4.87 -5.29 -25.61
N SER A 398 -5.02 -6.26 -24.70
CA SER A 398 -6.22 -6.36 -23.85
C SER A 398 -6.15 -5.51 -22.59
N GLY A 399 -4.95 -5.06 -22.19
CA GLY A 399 -4.71 -4.33 -20.93
C GLY A 399 -4.77 -5.20 -19.67
N LEU A 400 -5.19 -6.47 -19.77
CA LEU A 400 -5.35 -7.36 -18.62
C LEU A 400 -4.00 -7.81 -18.07
N LEU A 401 -3.90 -7.93 -16.74
CA LEU A 401 -2.81 -8.65 -16.08
C LEU A 401 -2.82 -10.12 -16.58
N LYS A 402 -1.68 -10.61 -17.06
CA LYS A 402 -1.54 -11.98 -17.56
C LYS A 402 -0.62 -12.82 -16.69
N PHE A 403 0.44 -12.20 -16.20
CA PHE A 403 1.43 -12.90 -15.40
C PHE A 403 1.96 -12.02 -14.28
N ASN A 404 2.46 -12.64 -13.22
CA ASN A 404 3.44 -11.98 -12.36
C ASN A 404 4.56 -12.96 -11.97
N LYS A 405 5.76 -12.42 -11.82
CA LYS A 405 6.92 -13.13 -11.29
C LYS A 405 7.29 -12.47 -9.98
N THR A 406 7.43 -13.24 -8.91
CA THR A 406 7.83 -12.75 -7.59
C THR A 406 9.04 -13.54 -7.14
N ALA A 407 10.12 -12.84 -6.81
CA ALA A 407 11.27 -13.43 -6.13
C ALA A 407 11.24 -13.02 -4.66
N THR A 408 11.56 -13.96 -3.77
CA THR A 408 11.62 -13.74 -2.33
C THR A 408 12.90 -14.33 -1.78
N ILE A 409 13.65 -13.51 -1.04
CA ILE A 409 14.79 -13.89 -0.23
C ILE A 409 14.36 -13.85 1.23
N SER A 410 14.61 -14.93 1.97
CA SER A 410 14.43 -14.99 3.42
C SER A 410 15.79 -15.19 4.09
N GLU A 411 16.22 -14.23 4.89
CA GLU A 411 17.42 -14.28 5.71
C GLU A 411 17.03 -14.44 7.18
N ILE A 412 17.57 -15.47 7.84
CA ILE A 412 17.38 -15.76 9.26
C ILE A 412 18.74 -15.69 9.93
N ASP A 413 18.86 -14.78 10.90
CA ASP A 413 20.02 -14.57 11.77
C ASP A 413 19.64 -14.99 13.20
N PHE A 414 20.19 -16.10 13.69
CA PHE A 414 19.91 -16.61 15.02
C PHE A 414 20.79 -15.91 16.06
N ILE A 415 20.14 -15.39 17.11
CA ILE A 415 20.84 -14.67 18.18
C ILE A 415 21.86 -15.57 18.90
N ASN A 416 21.53 -16.86 19.04
CA ASN A 416 22.45 -17.87 19.55
C ASN A 416 22.54 -19.03 18.56
N ASN A 417 23.59 -19.03 17.73
CA ASN A 417 23.91 -20.14 16.86
C ASN A 417 24.28 -21.40 17.69
N THR A 418 23.73 -22.54 17.31
CA THR A 418 24.01 -23.86 17.91
C THR A 418 24.37 -24.87 16.82
N GLU A 419 24.69 -26.11 17.20
CA GLU A 419 24.87 -27.20 16.22
C GLU A 419 23.60 -27.41 15.36
N TYR A 420 22.42 -27.11 15.90
CA TYR A 420 21.11 -27.35 15.28
C TYR A 420 20.42 -26.09 14.74
N LEU A 421 20.89 -24.89 15.12
CA LEU A 421 20.33 -23.61 14.71
C LEU A 421 21.45 -22.78 14.12
N LYS A 422 21.38 -22.54 12.81
CA LYS A 422 22.37 -21.79 12.06
C LYS A 422 21.66 -20.77 11.20
N ASP A 423 22.33 -19.64 11.03
CA ASP A 423 21.90 -18.62 10.07
C ASP A 423 21.64 -19.25 8.71
N SER A 424 20.60 -18.79 8.04
CA SER A 424 20.20 -19.32 6.76
C SER A 424 19.71 -18.22 5.85
N LYS A 425 19.95 -18.41 4.56
CA LYS A 425 19.43 -17.57 3.49
C LYS A 425 18.81 -18.50 2.48
N THR A 426 17.51 -18.35 2.25
CA THR A 426 16.76 -19.13 1.27
C THR A 426 16.15 -18.23 0.22
N SER A 427 16.04 -18.75 -1.00
CA SER A 427 15.42 -18.09 -2.13
C SER A 427 14.22 -18.86 -2.64
N SER A 428 13.26 -18.12 -3.17
CA SER A 428 12.12 -18.71 -3.88
C SER A 428 11.63 -17.77 -4.97
N ASN A 429 11.13 -18.36 -6.05
CA ASN A 429 10.50 -17.69 -7.16
C ASN A 429 9.10 -18.26 -7.34
N ILE A 430 8.13 -17.38 -7.56
CA ILE A 430 6.75 -17.74 -7.86
C ILE A 430 6.38 -17.07 -9.18
N PHE A 431 5.89 -17.86 -10.13
CA PHE A 431 5.33 -17.39 -11.39
C PHE A 431 3.83 -17.71 -11.39
N ASN A 432 2.98 -16.69 -11.46
CA ASN A 432 1.53 -16.89 -11.57
C ASN A 432 1.02 -16.51 -12.96
N ILE A 433 0.08 -17.30 -13.47
CA ILE A 433 -0.60 -17.10 -14.75
C ILE A 433 -2.09 -16.86 -14.48
N TYR A 434 -2.60 -15.70 -14.93
CA TYR A 434 -3.98 -15.30 -14.74
C TYR A 434 -4.82 -15.53 -16.00
N SER A 435 -5.96 -16.20 -15.84
CA SER A 435 -6.88 -16.49 -16.94
C SER A 435 -8.35 -16.58 -16.49
N ASP A 436 -9.25 -16.84 -17.45
CA ASP A 436 -10.68 -16.97 -17.21
C ASP A 436 -11.27 -15.73 -16.51
N TYR A 437 -11.01 -14.55 -17.09
CA TYR A 437 -11.53 -13.29 -16.57
C TYR A 437 -13.05 -13.23 -16.75
N ARG A 438 -13.78 -13.06 -15.65
CA ARG A 438 -15.25 -12.99 -15.65
C ARG A 438 -15.75 -11.74 -14.92
N PRO A 439 -16.88 -11.17 -15.37
CA PRO A 439 -17.44 -9.98 -14.74
C PRO A 439 -18.06 -10.31 -13.37
N VAL A 440 -17.69 -9.54 -12.36
CA VAL A 440 -18.25 -9.53 -11.00
C VAL A 440 -18.60 -8.08 -10.67
N ASN A 441 -19.90 -7.76 -10.56
CA ASN A 441 -20.40 -6.38 -10.49
C ASN A 441 -19.82 -5.46 -11.59
N GLY A 442 -19.58 -6.03 -12.77
CA GLY A 442 -19.02 -5.31 -13.93
C GLY A 442 -17.52 -5.05 -13.86
N VAL A 443 -16.80 -5.64 -12.89
CA VAL A 443 -15.34 -5.71 -12.83
C VAL A 443 -14.87 -7.10 -13.25
N LEU A 444 -13.98 -7.21 -14.23
CA LEU A 444 -13.38 -8.48 -14.64
C LEU A 444 -12.35 -8.93 -13.61
N LEU A 445 -12.56 -10.12 -13.04
CA LEU A 445 -11.63 -10.77 -12.11
C LEU A 445 -11.18 -12.12 -12.68
N PRO A 446 -9.93 -12.55 -12.44
CA PRO A 446 -9.47 -13.87 -12.87
C PRO A 446 -10.13 -14.96 -12.04
N PHE A 447 -10.75 -15.95 -12.70
CA PHE A 447 -11.33 -17.12 -12.02
C PHE A 447 -10.37 -18.32 -11.99
N TYR A 448 -9.22 -18.21 -12.63
CA TYR A 448 -8.24 -19.27 -12.72
C TYR A 448 -6.82 -18.72 -12.65
N ILE A 449 -6.04 -19.25 -11.69
CA ILE A 449 -4.64 -18.88 -11.47
C ILE A 449 -3.82 -20.16 -11.41
N GLU A 450 -2.87 -20.31 -12.32
CA GLU A 450 -1.82 -21.32 -12.24
C GLU A 450 -0.61 -20.69 -11.56
N MET A 451 0.06 -21.45 -10.70
CA MET A 451 1.18 -20.97 -9.88
C MET A 451 2.29 -22.00 -9.93
N GLU A 452 3.46 -21.56 -10.36
CA GLU A 452 4.68 -22.36 -10.37
C GLU A 452 5.65 -21.77 -9.36
N MET A 453 6.04 -22.56 -8.37
CA MET A 453 6.98 -22.17 -7.34
C MET A 453 8.26 -22.99 -7.47
N HIS A 454 9.38 -22.29 -7.53
CA HIS A 454 10.72 -22.86 -7.46
C HIS A 454 11.41 -22.31 -6.22
N SER A 455 11.93 -23.18 -5.36
CA SER A 455 12.70 -22.77 -4.19
C SER A 455 13.90 -23.68 -4.00
N ASP A 456 14.85 -23.26 -3.16
CA ASP A 456 16.05 -24.06 -2.86
C ASP A 456 15.74 -25.46 -2.30
N SER A 457 14.52 -25.68 -1.80
CA SER A 457 14.14 -26.91 -1.06
C SER A 457 13.01 -27.72 -1.68
N TYR A 458 12.20 -27.12 -2.55
CA TYR A 458 11.08 -27.80 -3.21
C TYR A 458 10.59 -27.01 -4.41
N ASN A 459 9.97 -27.75 -5.32
CA ASN A 459 9.19 -27.19 -6.43
C ASN A 459 7.72 -27.53 -6.23
N SER A 460 6.83 -26.61 -6.57
CA SER A 460 5.40 -26.91 -6.59
C SER A 460 4.70 -26.29 -7.78
N THR A 461 3.69 -27.01 -8.25
CA THR A 461 2.70 -26.48 -9.20
C THR A 461 1.37 -26.46 -8.49
N SER A 462 0.67 -25.33 -8.56
CA SER A 462 -0.58 -25.14 -7.85
C SER A 462 -1.60 -24.44 -8.75
N ILE A 463 -2.87 -24.79 -8.56
CA ILE A 463 -3.98 -24.20 -9.31
C ILE A 463 -4.96 -23.67 -8.28
N LEU A 464 -5.33 -22.40 -8.43
CA LEU A 464 -6.41 -21.76 -7.70
C LEU A 464 -7.55 -21.50 -8.68
N LYS A 465 -8.68 -22.16 -8.46
CA LYS A 465 -9.88 -22.04 -9.27
C LYS A 465 -11.03 -21.50 -8.44
N TYR A 466 -11.50 -20.30 -8.78
CA TYR A 466 -12.70 -19.73 -8.19
C TYR A 466 -13.94 -20.41 -8.77
N GLU A 467 -14.76 -20.98 -7.90
CA GLU A 467 -16.10 -21.44 -8.25
C GLU A 467 -17.06 -20.25 -8.34
N GLU A 468 -16.92 -19.31 -7.41
CA GLU A 468 -17.80 -18.16 -7.27
C GLU A 468 -17.04 -16.98 -6.67
N ILE A 469 -17.29 -15.79 -7.22
CA ILE A 469 -16.90 -14.52 -6.61
C ILE A 469 -18.13 -13.62 -6.61
N ILE A 470 -18.52 -13.14 -5.44
CA ILE A 470 -19.64 -12.21 -5.23
C ILE A 470 -19.08 -10.92 -4.65
N ALA A 471 -19.40 -9.78 -5.26
CA ALA A 471 -19.04 -8.48 -4.72
C ALA A 471 -20.26 -7.74 -4.15
N ASN A 472 -20.02 -6.85 -3.19
CA ASN A 472 -21.02 -6.00 -2.54
C ASN A 472 -22.17 -6.77 -1.88
N LEU A 473 -21.87 -7.98 -1.39
CA LEU A 473 -22.79 -8.71 -0.53
C LEU A 473 -22.97 -7.97 0.81
N THR A 474 -24.16 -8.09 1.39
CA THR A 474 -24.40 -7.65 2.77
C THR A 474 -23.66 -8.61 3.71
N VAL A 475 -22.74 -8.06 4.50
CA VAL A 475 -22.01 -8.79 5.55
C VAL A 475 -22.36 -8.19 6.91
N ASP A 476 -22.46 -9.02 7.94
CA ASP A 476 -22.60 -8.53 9.30
C ASP A 476 -21.22 -8.10 9.80
N LYS A 477 -21.08 -6.83 10.18
CA LYS A 477 -19.81 -6.30 10.69
C LYS A 477 -19.45 -6.90 12.05
N GLU A 478 -20.42 -7.42 12.79
CA GLU A 478 -20.18 -8.08 14.09
C GLU A 478 -19.45 -9.42 13.94
N ASP A 479 -19.55 -10.08 12.78
CA ASP A 479 -18.79 -11.31 12.50
C ASP A 479 -17.27 -11.03 12.45
N PHE A 480 -16.87 -9.79 12.15
CA PHE A 480 -15.48 -9.33 12.02
C PHE A 480 -14.94 -8.74 13.32
N LYS A 481 -15.30 -9.34 14.45
CA LYS A 481 -14.80 -8.95 15.77
C LYS A 481 -14.39 -10.16 16.59
N VAL A 482 -13.41 -9.94 17.45
CA VAL A 482 -13.05 -10.89 18.50
C VAL A 482 -13.99 -10.62 19.67
N VAL A 483 -14.97 -11.51 19.88
CA VAL A 483 -15.90 -11.45 21.01
C VAL A 483 -15.41 -12.38 22.11
N ASP A 484 -15.39 -11.88 23.35
CA ASP A 484 -14.79 -12.54 24.52
C ASP A 484 -15.48 -13.82 24.99
#